data_AF-A0A972Y4G3-F1
#
_entry.id   AF-A0A972Y4G3-F1
#
_cell.length_a   1.000
_cell.length_b   1.000
_cell.length_c   1.000
_cell.angle_alpha   90.00
_cell.angle_beta   90.00
_cell.angle_gamma   90.00
#
_symmetry.space_group_name_H-M   'P 1'
#
loop_
_entity.id
_entity.type
_entity.pdbx_description
1 polymer ?
#
loop_
_entity_poly.entity_id
_entity_poly.type
_entity_poly.pdbx_seq_one_letter_code
_entity_poly.pdbx_strand_id
1 'polypeptide(L)'
;AFLITKIVYQLNYDEGDMFYWNVNLKSVVIYRIDSIYYGVLGAFFCNVYPKLWKELKIEWLDIAVLLLVLINIYISVFNNHIAADPFFWNIFALPLYSIIMMFMLPYFSEWKIAPDWLSKPVTTISVISYSMYLLHYSVILFFVKSLPYILGVHIPFYIQVFLYFILTLIGAYLCYKYYEKPMMDLRDKPFVTKYFKK
;
A
#
# COMPACT_ATOMS: atom_id res chain seq x y z
N ALA A 1 -6.43 12.64 -17.87
CA ALA A 1 -5.26 13.28 -17.21
C ALA A 1 -4.22 12.25 -16.76
N PHE A 2 -4.60 11.26 -15.94
CA PHE A 2 -3.66 10.30 -15.37
C PHE A 2 -3.01 9.31 -16.37
N LEU A 3 -3.78 8.72 -17.29
CA LEU A 3 -3.20 7.90 -18.35
C LEU A 3 -2.33 8.74 -19.29
N ILE A 4 -2.68 10.02 -19.47
CA ILE A 4 -1.92 10.95 -20.30
C ILE A 4 -0.54 11.21 -19.68
N THR A 5 -0.42 11.39 -18.36
CA THR A 5 0.90 11.58 -17.73
C THR A 5 1.79 10.35 -17.89
N LYS A 6 1.23 9.13 -17.84
CA LYS A 6 1.96 7.89 -18.09
C LYS A 6 2.34 7.68 -19.55
N ILE A 7 1.47 8.08 -20.48
CA ILE A 7 1.78 8.08 -21.92
C ILE A 7 2.90 9.09 -22.20
N VAL A 8 2.83 10.30 -21.62
CA VAL A 8 3.89 11.31 -21.74
C VAL A 8 5.19 10.77 -21.15
N TYR A 9 5.16 10.09 -20.00
CA TYR A 9 6.35 9.45 -19.44
C TYR A 9 6.95 8.41 -20.41
N GLN A 10 6.13 7.50 -20.95
CA GLN A 10 6.55 6.50 -21.93
C GLN A 10 7.20 7.13 -23.17
N LEU A 11 6.68 8.26 -23.64
CA LEU A 11 7.21 8.94 -24.83
C LEU A 11 8.54 9.67 -24.59
N ASN A 12 8.86 10.00 -23.33
CA ASN A 12 10.07 10.75 -22.98
C ASN A 12 11.17 9.87 -22.37
N TYR A 13 10.84 8.68 -21.86
CA TYR A 13 11.77 7.80 -21.17
C TYR A 13 11.60 6.35 -21.66
N ASP A 14 12.60 5.86 -22.39
CA ASP A 14 12.60 4.53 -23.03
C ASP A 14 13.47 3.50 -22.28
N GLU A 15 13.92 3.83 -21.06
CA GLU A 15 14.81 2.94 -20.30
C GLU A 15 14.01 1.95 -19.46
N GLY A 16 13.98 0.70 -19.93
CA GLY A 16 13.31 -0.44 -19.29
C GLY A 16 13.97 -0.97 -18.01
N ASP A 17 14.69 -0.13 -17.27
CA ASP A 17 15.32 -0.56 -16.03
C ASP A 17 14.34 -0.51 -14.84
N MET A 18 14.33 -1.59 -14.06
CA MET A 18 13.46 -1.78 -12.90
C MET A 18 13.73 -0.73 -11.82
N PHE A 19 14.97 -0.30 -11.65
CA PHE A 19 15.31 0.72 -10.65
C PHE A 19 14.65 2.05 -11.00
N TYR A 20 14.85 2.53 -12.23
CA TYR A 20 14.26 3.78 -12.71
C TYR A 20 12.74 3.74 -12.71
N TRP A 21 12.14 2.64 -13.16
CA TRP A 21 10.69 2.46 -13.07
C TRP A 21 10.16 2.61 -11.65
N ASN A 22 10.86 2.00 -10.67
CA ASN A 22 10.44 2.03 -9.29
C ASN A 22 10.54 3.43 -8.68
N VAL A 23 11.63 4.16 -8.97
CA VAL A 23 11.88 5.50 -8.41
C VAL A 23 11.04 6.57 -9.11
N ASN A 24 11.01 6.58 -10.44
CA ASN A 24 10.43 7.68 -11.22
C ASN A 24 8.93 7.52 -11.49
N LEU A 25 8.43 6.28 -11.53
CA LEU A 25 7.04 6.00 -11.85
C LEU A 25 6.29 5.44 -10.65
N LYS A 26 6.70 4.27 -10.14
CA LYS A 26 5.95 3.57 -9.07
C LYS A 26 5.90 4.35 -7.76
N SER A 27 6.96 5.07 -7.40
CA SER A 27 7.08 5.79 -6.12
C SER A 27 6.58 7.25 -6.18
N VAL A 28 6.30 7.78 -7.37
CA VAL A 28 5.87 9.17 -7.55
C VAL A 28 4.36 9.29 -7.45
N VAL A 29 3.90 10.16 -6.55
CA VAL A 29 2.47 10.33 -6.20
C VAL A 29 1.59 10.62 -7.41
N ILE A 30 2.05 11.46 -8.34
CA ILE A 30 1.26 11.89 -9.52
C ILE A 30 0.87 10.68 -10.40
N TYR A 31 1.74 9.68 -10.52
CA TYR A 31 1.48 8.44 -11.27
C TYR A 31 0.76 7.37 -10.45
N ARG A 32 0.34 7.68 -9.21
CA ARG A 32 -0.43 6.80 -8.33
C ARG A 32 -1.83 7.31 -7.96
N ILE A 33 -2.23 8.48 -8.46
CA ILE A 33 -3.55 9.05 -8.13
C ILE A 33 -4.70 8.14 -8.62
N ASP A 34 -4.47 7.31 -9.65
CA ASP A 34 -5.39 6.24 -10.05
C ASP A 34 -5.84 5.37 -8.88
N SER A 35 -4.91 4.91 -8.04
CA SER A 35 -5.24 4.03 -6.91
C SER A 35 -6.21 4.68 -5.93
N ILE A 36 -6.10 5.99 -5.70
CA ILE A 36 -7.02 6.76 -4.87
C ILE A 36 -8.39 6.83 -5.54
N TYR A 37 -8.44 7.15 -6.84
CA TYR A 37 -9.72 7.25 -7.56
C TYR A 37 -10.49 5.93 -7.61
N TYR A 38 -9.81 4.81 -7.87
CA TYR A 38 -10.47 3.50 -7.85
C TYR A 38 -11.00 3.15 -6.45
N GLY A 39 -10.27 3.52 -5.38
CA GLY A 39 -10.77 3.38 -4.01
C GLY A 39 -12.03 4.22 -3.76
N VAL A 40 -12.04 5.49 -4.20
CA VAL A 40 -13.21 6.39 -4.09
C VAL A 40 -14.39 5.86 -4.91
N LEU A 41 -14.15 5.34 -6.11
CA LEU A 41 -15.18 4.69 -6.92
C LEU A 41 -15.79 3.48 -6.20
N GLY A 42 -14.95 2.63 -5.59
CA GLY A 42 -15.43 1.53 -4.74
C GLY A 42 -16.31 2.02 -3.59
N ALA A 43 -15.88 3.07 -2.87
CA ALA A 43 -16.67 3.67 -1.80
C ALA A 43 -18.00 4.27 -2.30
N PHE A 44 -18.00 4.88 -3.49
CA PHE A 44 -19.21 5.36 -4.15
C PHE A 44 -20.19 4.22 -4.45
N PHE A 45 -19.71 3.11 -5.04
CA PHE A 45 -20.54 1.93 -5.31
C PHE A 45 -21.13 1.34 -4.03
N CYS A 46 -20.34 1.25 -2.96
CA CYS A 46 -20.80 0.79 -1.65
C CYS A 46 -21.95 1.64 -1.11
N ASN A 47 -21.86 2.97 -1.24
CA ASN A 47 -22.86 3.91 -0.71
C ASN A 47 -24.13 3.99 -1.58
N VAL A 48 -24.00 3.96 -2.92
CA VAL A 48 -25.14 4.14 -3.83
C VAL A 48 -25.89 2.83 -4.07
N TYR A 49 -25.17 1.71 -4.16
CA TYR A 49 -25.75 0.39 -4.45
C TYR A 49 -25.41 -0.65 -3.37
N PRO A 50 -25.79 -0.41 -2.09
CA PRO A 50 -25.39 -1.28 -0.98
C PRO A 50 -25.95 -2.71 -1.10
N LYS A 51 -27.08 -2.89 -1.79
CA LYS A 51 -27.66 -4.21 -2.06
C LYS A 51 -26.77 -5.01 -3.02
N LEU A 52 -26.45 -4.43 -4.18
CA LEU A 52 -25.55 -5.06 -5.16
C LEU A 52 -24.15 -5.30 -4.58
N TRP A 53 -23.64 -4.36 -3.78
CA TRP A 53 -22.34 -4.49 -3.09
C TRP A 53 -22.25 -5.74 -2.21
N LYS A 54 -23.35 -6.09 -1.53
CA LYS A 54 -23.42 -7.27 -0.66
C LYS A 54 -23.70 -8.56 -1.42
N GLU A 55 -24.55 -8.50 -2.44
CA GLU A 55 -24.92 -9.65 -3.26
C GLU A 55 -23.73 -10.12 -4.11
N LEU A 56 -23.01 -9.21 -4.76
CA LEU A 56 -21.93 -9.52 -5.71
C LEU A 56 -20.54 -9.68 -5.07
N LYS A 57 -20.46 -9.76 -3.74
CA LYS A 57 -19.18 -9.68 -3.02
C LYS A 57 -18.25 -10.86 -3.33
N ILE A 58 -18.81 -12.03 -3.62
CA ILE A 58 -18.02 -13.24 -3.91
C ILE A 58 -17.61 -13.22 -5.38
N GLU A 59 -18.52 -12.87 -6.28
CA GLU A 59 -18.28 -12.76 -7.71
C GLU A 59 -17.19 -11.73 -8.00
N TRP A 60 -17.21 -10.58 -7.32
CA TRP A 60 -16.16 -9.57 -7.45
C TRP A 60 -14.83 -10.05 -6.88
N LEU A 61 -14.84 -10.81 -5.79
CA LEU A 61 -13.63 -11.43 -5.25
C LEU A 61 -13.04 -12.44 -6.23
N ASP A 62 -13.87 -13.30 -6.83
CA ASP A 62 -13.44 -14.31 -7.80
C ASP A 62 -12.83 -13.65 -9.03
N ILE A 63 -13.45 -12.57 -9.54
CA ILE A 63 -12.90 -11.76 -10.63
C ILE A 63 -11.55 -11.16 -10.21
N ALA A 64 -11.43 -10.61 -9.00
CA ALA A 64 -10.19 -10.02 -8.52
C ALA A 64 -9.06 -11.05 -8.42
N VAL A 65 -9.35 -12.22 -7.86
CA VAL A 65 -8.40 -13.33 -7.72
C VAL A 65 -8.00 -13.87 -9.10
N LEU A 66 -8.97 -14.05 -9.99
CA LEU A 66 -8.70 -14.48 -11.37
C LEU A 66 -7.79 -13.49 -12.09
N LEU A 67 -8.10 -12.19 -12.06
CA LEU A 67 -7.26 -11.15 -12.65
C LEU A 67 -5.85 -11.13 -12.05
N LEU A 68 -5.74 -11.27 -10.73
CA LEU A 68 -4.44 -11.32 -10.05
C LEU A 68 -3.62 -12.52 -10.52
N VAL A 69 -4.23 -13.71 -10.62
CA VAL A 69 -3.55 -14.91 -11.11
C VAL A 69 -3.15 -14.75 -12.57
N LEU A 70 -4.05 -14.26 -13.43
CA LEU A 70 -3.77 -14.05 -14.86
C LEU A 70 -2.60 -13.08 -15.08
N ILE A 71 -2.52 -12.00 -14.31
CA ILE A 71 -1.38 -11.05 -14.40
C ILE A 71 -0.08 -11.74 -13.97
N ASN A 72 -0.08 -12.52 -12.89
CA ASN A 72 1.12 -13.20 -12.44
C ASN A 72 1.57 -14.29 -13.43
N ILE A 73 0.62 -15.02 -14.03
CA ILE A 73 0.91 -15.97 -15.13
C ILE A 73 1.47 -15.20 -16.33
N TYR A 74 0.87 -14.08 -16.70
CA TYR A 74 1.33 -13.27 -17.82
C TYR A 74 2.78 -12.79 -17.61
N ILE A 75 3.10 -12.27 -16.42
CA ILE A 75 4.46 -11.84 -16.09
C ILE A 75 5.44 -13.02 -16.10
N SER A 76 5.06 -14.16 -15.49
CA SER A 76 5.97 -15.29 -15.30
C SER A 76 6.18 -16.14 -16.57
N VAL A 77 5.14 -16.38 -17.36
CA VAL A 77 5.20 -17.28 -18.53
C VAL A 77 5.77 -16.57 -19.74
N PHE A 78 5.41 -15.31 -19.96
CA PHE A 78 5.92 -14.52 -21.09
C PHE A 78 7.24 -13.83 -20.78
N ASN A 79 7.81 -14.09 -19.59
CA ASN A 79 9.01 -13.43 -19.08
C ASN A 79 8.90 -11.89 -19.20
N ASN A 80 7.70 -11.37 -18.99
CA ASN A 80 7.37 -9.97 -19.24
C ASN A 80 7.88 -9.12 -18.06
N HIS A 81 9.18 -8.86 -18.09
CA HIS A 81 9.84 -7.91 -17.21
C HIS A 81 9.69 -6.49 -17.74
N ILE A 82 9.95 -5.50 -16.87
CA ILE A 82 9.89 -4.07 -17.22
C ILE A 82 10.72 -3.76 -18.47
N ALA A 83 11.86 -4.43 -18.64
CA ALA A 83 12.73 -4.28 -19.81
C ALA A 83 12.16 -4.90 -21.10
N ALA A 84 11.29 -5.92 -20.99
CA ALA A 84 10.72 -6.65 -22.12
C ALA A 84 9.47 -5.96 -22.68
N ASP A 85 8.64 -5.36 -21.83
CA ASP A 85 7.46 -4.58 -22.24
C ASP A 85 7.25 -3.34 -21.36
N PRO A 86 8.05 -2.27 -21.57
CA PRO A 86 7.90 -1.04 -20.80
C PRO A 86 6.49 -0.43 -20.91
N PHE A 87 5.81 -0.64 -22.04
CA PHE A 87 4.49 -0.08 -22.31
C PHE A 87 3.43 -0.65 -21.36
N PHE A 88 3.37 -1.98 -21.20
CA PHE A 88 2.49 -2.62 -20.23
C PHE A 88 2.76 -2.13 -18.80
N TRP A 89 4.04 -2.08 -18.40
CA TRP A 89 4.44 -1.74 -17.04
C TRP A 89 4.20 -0.26 -16.69
N ASN A 90 4.45 0.65 -17.62
CA ASN A 90 4.32 2.09 -17.38
C ASN A 90 2.85 2.54 -17.35
N ILE A 91 2.02 1.96 -18.20
CA ILE A 91 0.64 2.43 -18.40
C ILE A 91 -0.35 1.55 -17.65
N PHE A 92 -0.31 0.24 -17.85
CA PHE A 92 -1.39 -0.68 -17.45
C PHE A 92 -1.17 -1.39 -16.12
N ALA A 93 0.07 -1.66 -15.72
CA ALA A 93 0.32 -2.43 -14.50
C ALA A 93 -0.30 -1.76 -13.26
N LEU A 94 0.00 -0.49 -13.00
CA LEU A 94 -0.47 0.20 -11.78
C LEU A 94 -2.01 0.39 -11.70
N PRO A 95 -2.72 0.78 -12.78
CA PRO A 95 -4.18 0.87 -12.74
C PRO A 95 -4.83 -0.50 -12.58
N LEU A 96 -4.27 -1.52 -13.22
CA LEU A 96 -4.82 -2.88 -13.17
C LEU A 96 -4.76 -3.45 -11.75
N TYR A 97 -3.65 -3.25 -11.03
CA TYR A 97 -3.58 -3.58 -9.61
C TYR A 97 -4.59 -2.78 -8.77
N SER A 98 -4.80 -1.50 -9.10
CA SER A 98 -5.79 -0.67 -8.39
C SER A 98 -7.22 -1.16 -8.60
N ILE A 99 -7.55 -1.62 -9.81
CA ILE A 99 -8.84 -2.23 -10.15
C ILE A 99 -9.03 -3.55 -9.40
N ILE A 100 -8.00 -4.39 -9.34
CA ILE A 100 -8.03 -5.65 -8.56
C ILE A 100 -8.34 -5.34 -7.10
N MET A 101 -7.63 -4.38 -6.51
CA MET A 101 -7.88 -3.98 -5.12
C MET A 101 -9.31 -3.46 -4.94
N MET A 102 -9.84 -2.66 -5.89
CA MET A 102 -11.23 -2.19 -5.86
C MET A 102 -12.23 -3.36 -5.85
N PHE A 103 -12.03 -4.38 -6.70
CA PHE A 103 -12.89 -5.57 -6.74
C PHE A 103 -12.80 -6.45 -5.49
N MET A 104 -11.69 -6.40 -4.75
CA MET A 104 -11.56 -7.08 -3.46
C MET A 104 -12.32 -6.38 -2.32
N LEU A 105 -12.58 -5.07 -2.43
CA LEU A 105 -13.17 -4.26 -1.35
C LEU A 105 -14.52 -4.77 -0.84
N PRO A 106 -15.50 -5.20 -1.67
CA PRO A 106 -16.80 -5.62 -1.16
C PRO A 106 -16.72 -6.78 -0.18
N TYR A 107 -15.94 -7.81 -0.51
CA TYR A 107 -15.75 -8.96 0.35
C TYR A 107 -15.12 -8.58 1.68
N PHE A 108 -13.98 -7.86 1.65
CA PHE A 108 -13.28 -7.47 2.87
C PHE A 108 -14.06 -6.46 3.71
N SER A 109 -14.89 -5.62 3.10
CA SER A 109 -15.75 -4.66 3.84
C SER A 109 -16.86 -5.34 4.65
N GLU A 110 -17.34 -6.50 4.19
CA GLU A 110 -18.36 -7.29 4.89
C GLU A 110 -17.76 -8.36 5.82
N TRP A 111 -16.44 -8.50 5.85
CA TRP A 111 -15.75 -9.41 6.77
C TRP A 111 -15.70 -8.83 8.18
N LYS A 112 -16.76 -9.06 8.96
CA LYS A 112 -16.94 -8.49 10.31
C LYS A 112 -16.62 -9.45 11.46
N ILE A 113 -16.45 -10.74 11.17
CA ILE A 113 -16.29 -11.78 12.18
C ILE A 113 -14.91 -12.41 12.04
N ALA A 114 -14.13 -12.35 13.12
CA ALA A 114 -12.85 -13.03 13.25
C ALA A 114 -12.61 -13.35 14.74
N PRO A 115 -11.91 -14.46 15.06
CA PRO A 115 -11.60 -14.78 16.44
C PRO A 115 -10.61 -13.77 17.03
N ASP A 116 -10.71 -13.52 18.34
CA ASP A 116 -9.93 -12.51 19.06
C ASP A 116 -8.42 -12.62 18.87
N TRP A 117 -7.89 -13.85 18.80
CA TRP A 117 -6.46 -14.11 18.62
C TRP A 117 -5.92 -13.65 17.25
N LEU A 118 -6.80 -13.52 16.25
CA LEU A 118 -6.46 -13.01 14.92
C LEU A 118 -6.85 -11.54 14.77
N SER A 119 -8.04 -11.17 15.25
CA SER A 119 -8.56 -9.80 15.13
C SER A 119 -7.69 -8.77 15.84
N LYS A 120 -7.24 -9.06 17.07
CA LYS A 120 -6.41 -8.13 17.88
C LYS A 120 -5.06 -7.79 17.24
N PRO A 121 -4.22 -8.77 16.83
CA PRO A 121 -2.95 -8.43 16.19
C PRO A 121 -3.15 -7.76 14.84
N VAL A 122 -4.10 -8.22 14.01
CA VAL A 122 -4.41 -7.58 12.72
C VAL A 122 -4.83 -6.12 12.92
N THR A 123 -5.75 -5.85 13.85
CA THR A 123 -6.19 -4.47 14.15
C THR A 123 -5.02 -3.62 14.67
N THR A 124 -4.18 -4.18 15.53
CA THR A 124 -3.01 -3.46 16.05
C THR A 124 -2.05 -3.08 14.93
N ILE A 125 -1.73 -4.02 14.04
CA ILE A 125 -0.87 -3.81 12.87
C ILE A 125 -1.50 -2.78 11.92
N SER A 126 -2.81 -2.87 11.65
CA SER A 126 -3.54 -1.93 10.81
C SER A 126 -3.48 -0.51 11.35
N VAL A 127 -3.66 -0.33 12.67
CA VAL A 127 -3.60 0.99 13.32
C VAL A 127 -2.19 1.57 13.28
N ILE A 128 -1.15 0.78 13.54
CA ILE A 128 0.24 1.27 13.50
C ILE A 128 0.82 1.33 12.09
N SER A 129 0.07 0.94 11.04
CA SER A 129 0.57 0.78 9.67
C SER A 129 1.08 2.08 9.06
N TYR A 130 0.45 3.19 9.39
CA TYR A 130 0.91 4.51 8.98
C TYR A 130 2.27 4.85 9.60
N SER A 131 2.40 4.68 10.91
CA SER A 131 3.67 4.85 11.63
C SER A 131 4.75 3.88 11.14
N MET A 132 4.40 2.63 10.77
CA MET A 132 5.33 1.69 10.13
C MET A 132 5.85 2.21 8.80
N TYR A 133 4.95 2.66 7.92
CA TYR A 133 5.29 3.22 6.61
C TYR A 133 6.26 4.41 6.72
N LEU A 134 6.07 5.28 7.71
CA LEU A 134 6.92 6.44 7.89
C LEU A 134 8.34 6.06 8.36
N LEU A 135 8.45 5.11 9.29
CA LEU A 135 9.70 4.83 10.00
C LEU A 135 10.55 3.72 9.36
N HIS A 136 9.93 2.76 8.69
CA HIS A 136 10.63 1.53 8.28
C HIS A 136 11.79 1.81 7.33
N TYR A 137 11.61 2.66 6.31
CA TYR A 137 12.65 2.95 5.31
C TYR A 137 13.59 4.07 5.75
N SER A 138 13.07 5.10 6.41
CA SER A 138 13.81 6.31 6.75
C SER A 138 14.79 6.10 7.91
N VAL A 139 14.27 5.74 9.08
CA VAL A 139 15.03 5.70 10.34
C VAL A 139 15.55 4.30 10.59
N ILE A 140 14.67 3.29 10.53
CA ILE A 140 14.99 1.95 11.02
C ILE A 140 15.91 1.20 10.07
N LEU A 141 15.64 1.24 8.77
CA LEU A 141 16.51 0.60 7.77
C LEU A 141 17.92 1.18 7.82
N PHE A 142 18.04 2.51 7.89
CA PHE A 142 19.31 3.20 8.03
C PHE A 142 20.04 2.74 9.30
N PHE A 143 19.35 2.78 10.45
CA PHE A 143 19.91 2.37 11.74
C PHE A 143 20.45 0.93 11.71
N VAL A 144 19.64 -0.03 11.25
CA VAL A 144 20.05 -1.45 11.20
C VAL A 144 21.23 -1.67 10.26
N LYS A 145 21.26 -0.99 9.12
CA LYS A 145 22.36 -1.09 8.15
C LYS A 145 23.67 -0.50 8.70
N SER A 146 23.59 0.50 9.56
CA SER A 146 24.77 1.13 10.19
C SER A 146 25.33 0.35 11.39
N LEU A 147 24.56 -0.54 12.01
CA LEU A 147 24.99 -1.29 13.21
C LEU A 147 26.30 -2.09 13.03
N PRO A 148 26.52 -2.86 11.95
CA PRO A 148 27.77 -3.62 11.78
C PRO A 148 28.99 -2.71 11.70
N TYR A 149 28.84 -1.53 11.07
CA TYR A 149 29.90 -0.54 10.94
C TYR A 149 30.20 0.14 12.28
N ILE A 150 29.17 0.53 13.03
CA ILE A 150 29.30 1.21 14.33
C ILE A 150 29.93 0.28 15.38
N LEU A 151 29.52 -0.99 15.41
CA LEU A 151 29.99 -1.96 16.39
C LEU A 151 31.32 -2.61 16.00
N GLY A 152 31.77 -2.46 14.75
CA GLY A 152 32.97 -3.13 14.24
C GLY A 152 32.85 -4.66 14.20
N VAL A 153 31.62 -5.19 14.22
CA VAL A 153 31.33 -6.64 14.26
C VAL A 153 30.49 -7.03 13.05
N HIS A 154 30.83 -8.16 12.45
CA HIS A 154 30.00 -8.76 11.41
C HIS A 154 28.70 -9.33 12.02
N ILE A 155 27.57 -8.70 11.69
CA ILE A 155 26.23 -9.20 12.05
C ILE A 155 25.66 -9.98 10.86
N PRO A 156 25.34 -11.28 11.01
CA PRO A 156 24.72 -12.07 9.95
C PRO A 156 23.43 -11.44 9.41
N PHE A 157 23.18 -11.60 8.11
CA PHE A 157 22.04 -10.99 7.41
C PHE A 157 20.67 -11.33 8.03
N TYR A 158 20.46 -12.60 8.40
CA TYR A 158 19.19 -13.03 9.03
C TYR A 158 18.92 -12.33 10.37
N ILE A 159 19.97 -12.02 11.14
CA ILE A 159 19.85 -11.25 12.39
C ILE A 159 19.49 -9.80 12.08
N GLN A 160 20.09 -9.20 11.05
CA GLN A 160 19.73 -7.84 10.63
C GLN A 160 18.27 -7.75 10.19
N VAL A 161 17.77 -8.73 9.41
CA VAL A 161 16.36 -8.77 8.99
C VAL A 161 15.43 -8.94 10.20
N PHE A 162 15.78 -9.83 11.13
CA PHE A 162 15.01 -10.03 12.35
C PHE A 162 14.96 -8.75 13.21
N LEU A 163 16.11 -8.11 13.44
CA LEU A 163 16.21 -6.83 14.14
C LEU A 163 15.41 -5.73 13.44
N TYR A 164 15.50 -5.64 12.12
CA TYR A 164 14.74 -4.70 11.31
C TYR A 164 13.23 -4.83 11.54
N PHE A 165 12.71 -6.06 11.50
CA PHE A 165 11.28 -6.30 11.68
C PHE A 165 10.81 -5.94 13.09
N ILE A 166 11.55 -6.36 14.11
CA ILE A 166 11.24 -6.07 15.52
C ILE A 166 11.29 -4.57 15.80
N LEU A 167 12.36 -3.90 15.36
CA LEU A 167 12.51 -2.44 15.53
C LEU A 167 11.42 -1.67 14.78
N THR A 168 10.97 -2.16 13.63
CA THR A 168 9.85 -1.57 12.89
C THR A 168 8.54 -1.65 13.64
N LEU A 169 8.20 -2.82 14.17
CA LEU A 169 6.96 -2.98 14.95
C LEU A 169 7.00 -2.15 16.24
N ILE A 170 8.11 -2.19 16.97
CA ILE A 170 8.26 -1.44 18.22
C ILE A 170 8.27 0.07 17.95
N GLY A 171 9.09 0.52 16.99
CA GLY A 171 9.21 1.93 16.63
C GLY A 171 7.89 2.51 16.15
N ALA A 172 7.15 1.78 15.30
CA ALA A 172 5.83 2.19 14.85
C ALA A 172 4.81 2.25 15.98
N TYR A 173 4.81 1.27 16.89
CA TYR A 173 3.91 1.29 18.06
C TYR A 173 4.21 2.48 18.99
N LEU A 174 5.48 2.78 19.24
CA LEU A 174 5.89 3.94 20.06
C LEU A 174 5.47 5.24 19.39
N CYS A 175 5.72 5.40 18.09
CA CYS A 175 5.31 6.59 17.34
C CYS A 175 3.79 6.77 17.36
N TYR A 176 3.04 5.70 17.11
CA TYR A 176 1.59 5.72 17.20
C TYR A 176 1.12 6.15 18.60
N LYS A 177 1.65 5.53 19.66
CA LYS A 177 1.21 5.78 21.04
C LYS A 177 1.57 7.17 21.55
N TYR A 178 2.75 7.68 21.24
CA TYR A 178 3.27 8.93 21.80
C TYR A 178 3.09 10.16 20.90
N TYR A 179 2.88 9.97 19.60
CA TYR A 179 2.74 11.08 18.66
C TYR A 179 1.39 11.06 17.94
N GLU A 180 1.08 9.98 17.21
CA GLU A 180 -0.11 9.93 16.35
C GLU A 180 -1.39 10.03 17.17
N LYS A 181 -1.54 9.19 18.20
CA LYS A 181 -2.74 9.14 19.04
C LYS A 181 -2.96 10.46 19.82
N PRO A 182 -1.97 11.05 20.52
CA PRO A 182 -2.16 12.32 21.20
C PRO A 182 -2.56 13.47 20.26
N MET A 183 -2.04 13.49 19.03
CA MET A 183 -2.40 14.51 18.04
C MET A 183 -3.82 14.33 17.52
N MET A 184 -4.25 13.08 17.26
CA MET A 184 -5.64 12.78 16.92
C MET A 184 -6.60 13.16 18.05
N ASP A 185 -6.26 12.80 19.29
CA ASP A 185 -7.06 13.11 20.48
C ASP A 185 -7.15 14.64 20.70
N LEU A 186 -6.11 15.41 20.35
CA LEU A 186 -6.13 16.87 20.39
C LEU A 186 -7.09 17.47 19.36
N ARG A 187 -7.07 16.95 18.13
CA ARG A 187 -7.95 17.39 17.03
C ARG A 187 -9.43 17.21 17.39
N ASP A 188 -9.78 16.10 18.03
CA ASP A 188 -11.17 15.75 18.30
C ASP A 188 -11.74 16.46 19.55
N LYS A 189 -10.97 17.35 20.19
CA LYS A 189 -11.45 18.13 21.35
C LYS A 189 -12.55 19.14 20.95
N PRO A 190 -13.51 19.41 21.85
CA PRO A 190 -14.61 20.36 21.59
C PRO A 190 -14.13 21.78 21.24
N PHE A 191 -12.99 22.20 21.79
CA PHE A 191 -12.45 23.53 21.53
C PHE A 191 -11.97 23.70 20.08
N VAL A 192 -11.41 22.64 19.46
CA VAL A 192 -10.93 22.66 18.07
C VAL A 192 -12.10 22.50 17.11
N THR A 193 -12.97 21.52 17.36
CA THR A 193 -14.09 21.19 16.48
C THR A 193 -15.10 22.33 16.35
N LYS A 194 -15.21 23.23 17.34
CA LYS A 194 -16.02 24.45 17.27
C LYS A 194 -15.63 25.39 16.11
N TYR A 195 -14.36 25.41 15.70
CA TYR A 195 -13.90 26.26 14.60
C TYR A 195 -14.13 25.66 13.22
N PHE A 196 -14.36 24.34 13.13
CA PHE A 196 -14.54 23.61 11.87
C PHE A 196 -16.00 23.22 11.57
N LYS A 197 -16.90 23.28 12.58
CA LYS A 197 -18.35 23.19 12.36
C LYS A 197 -18.87 24.55 11.89
N LYS A 198 -18.73 24.83 10.59
CA LYS A 198 -19.52 25.84 9.88
C LYS A 198 -20.44 25.15 8.87
#